data_AF-A0A3E0HLE4-F1
#
_entry.id   AF-A0A3E0HLE4-F1
#
_cell.length_a   1.000
_cell.length_b   1.000
_cell.length_c   1.000
_cell.angle_alpha   90.00
_cell.angle_beta   90.00
_cell.angle_gamma   90.00
#
_symmetry.space_group_name_H-M   'P 1'
#
loop_
_entity.id
_entity.type
_entity.pdbx_description
1 polymer ?
#
loop_
_entity_poly.entity_id
_entity_poly.type
_entity_poly.pdbx_seq_one_letter_code
_entity_poly.pdbx_strand_id
1 'polypeptide(L)'
;MAALIVVATVAGLWWVPRGGAPERPGGSWPRHPGTWLVAVIALFFVNQVLFTAYVDQAWHGDTSRIARLMPPGWFDLADLGGLASVLPAWPWTVLHVQSAIELPLGVLSYLLVCRWFSAAAFRRAVHARWLLSASYTVTFCLIEWDLPSPYTTGDIAIRVVSGVVTPLLLPLLSEGAAGPPRLAPFVASLGALGCVVLAVYDTVTLYNLGHTVSWLPTVAVALVVLAVARWWARRPATHGPNMASVTASLEWFLVLFMVPALPLRYGFNFGTAGVSMLAGAVIVAAALWRGWDRRYLGRLALAAAAGVAGAAAGYVLASGYPEAHLLAAAAGFLLAGVGVCTALDRAGATNAVS
;
A
#
# COMPACT_ATOMS: atom_id res chain seq x y z
N MET A 1 -4.56 10.33 17.62
CA MET A 1 -3.70 9.44 16.80
C MET A 1 -2.96 8.37 17.62
N ALA A 2 -2.16 8.72 18.64
CA ALA A 2 -1.35 7.75 19.42
C ALA A 2 -2.12 6.52 19.94
N ALA A 3 -3.29 6.75 20.57
CA ALA A 3 -4.13 5.66 21.07
C ALA A 3 -4.57 4.69 19.96
N LEU A 4 -4.95 5.21 18.78
CA LEU A 4 -5.31 4.39 17.62
C LEU A 4 -4.13 3.53 17.16
N ILE A 5 -2.92 4.09 17.08
CA ILE A 5 -1.71 3.34 16.71
C ILE A 5 -1.50 2.16 17.67
N VAL A 6 -1.56 2.42 18.98
CA VAL A 6 -1.39 1.38 20.00
C VAL A 6 -2.46 0.30 19.87
N VAL A 7 -3.75 0.69 19.81
CA VAL A 7 -4.88 -0.24 19.72
C VAL A 7 -4.80 -1.06 18.44
N ALA A 8 -4.57 -0.44 17.28
CA ALA A 8 -4.45 -1.12 15.99
C ALA A 8 -3.26 -2.10 15.96
N THR A 9 -2.13 -1.71 16.56
CA THR A 9 -0.94 -2.57 16.67
C THR A 9 -1.20 -3.78 17.56
N VAL A 10 -1.75 -3.58 18.76
CA VAL A 10 -2.09 -4.67 19.69
C VAL A 10 -3.14 -5.60 19.07
N ALA A 11 -4.19 -5.03 18.47
CA ALA A 11 -5.23 -5.81 17.78
C ALA A 11 -4.66 -6.62 16.62
N GLY A 12 -3.76 -6.04 15.81
CA GLY A 12 -3.07 -6.75 14.73
C GLY A 12 -2.22 -7.92 15.25
N LEU A 13 -1.40 -7.68 16.28
CA LEU A 13 -0.53 -8.70 16.90
C LEU A 13 -1.32 -9.83 17.56
N TRP A 14 -2.50 -9.53 18.08
CA TRP A 14 -3.36 -10.49 18.75
C TRP A 14 -4.26 -11.24 17.76
N TRP A 15 -5.00 -10.55 16.90
CA TRP A 15 -6.03 -11.18 16.06
C TRP A 15 -5.45 -11.90 14.84
N VAL A 16 -4.53 -11.27 14.11
CA VAL A 16 -4.04 -11.79 12.82
C VAL A 16 -3.42 -13.18 12.93
N PRO A 17 -2.64 -13.53 13.97
CA PRO A 17 -2.06 -14.87 14.09
C PRO A 17 -3.06 -15.99 14.40
N ARG A 18 -4.27 -15.66 14.86
CA ARG A 18 -5.25 -16.64 15.36
C ARG A 18 -6.12 -17.27 14.27
N GLY A 19 -6.04 -16.79 13.04
CA GLY A 19 -6.94 -17.25 12.00
C GLY A 19 -6.42 -17.12 10.59
N GLY A 20 -7.22 -17.65 9.67
CA GLY A 20 -7.11 -17.48 8.24
C GLY A 20 -8.52 -17.64 7.64
N ALA A 21 -8.77 -17.00 6.50
CA ALA A 21 -9.96 -17.32 5.73
C ALA A 21 -9.89 -18.79 5.25
N PRO A 22 -11.03 -19.44 4.93
CA PRO A 22 -11.04 -20.73 4.26
C PRO A 22 -10.26 -20.68 2.94
N GLU A 23 -9.66 -21.81 2.55
CA GLU A 23 -9.03 -21.97 1.24
C GLU A 23 -10.06 -21.80 0.13
N ARG A 24 -9.64 -21.18 -0.98
CA ARG A 24 -10.51 -20.92 -2.11
C ARG A 24 -9.76 -21.16 -3.41
N PRO A 25 -10.32 -21.96 -4.33
CA PRO A 25 -9.71 -22.16 -5.63
C PRO A 25 -9.46 -20.83 -6.35
N GLY A 26 -8.45 -20.82 -7.21
CA GLY A 26 -8.12 -19.67 -8.07
C GLY A 26 -9.37 -19.14 -8.77
N GLY A 27 -9.55 -17.82 -8.74
CA GLY A 27 -10.74 -17.15 -9.25
C GLY A 27 -10.59 -16.59 -10.66
N SER A 28 -11.73 -16.35 -11.28
CA SER A 28 -11.85 -15.63 -12.54
C SER A 28 -11.41 -14.16 -12.41
N TRP A 29 -11.22 -13.49 -13.55
CA TRP A 29 -10.87 -12.06 -13.63
C TRP A 29 -11.68 -11.12 -12.71
N PRO A 30 -13.03 -11.23 -12.57
CA PRO A 30 -13.79 -10.36 -11.66
C PRO A 30 -13.55 -10.66 -10.17
N ARG A 31 -12.92 -11.77 -9.80
CA ARG A 31 -12.53 -12.06 -8.41
C ARG A 31 -11.08 -11.65 -8.13
N HIS A 32 -10.37 -11.06 -9.09
CA HIS A 32 -8.99 -10.65 -8.90
C HIS A 32 -8.94 -9.25 -8.25
N PRO A 33 -8.22 -9.05 -7.11
CA PRO A 33 -8.15 -7.75 -6.43
C PRO A 33 -7.62 -6.64 -7.35
N GLY A 34 -6.68 -6.97 -8.24
CA GLY A 34 -6.16 -6.01 -9.23
C GLY A 34 -7.19 -5.48 -10.21
N THR A 35 -8.24 -6.26 -10.54
CA THR A 35 -9.33 -5.81 -11.43
C THR A 35 -10.12 -4.68 -10.77
N TRP A 36 -10.50 -4.90 -9.50
CA TRP A 36 -11.21 -3.89 -8.71
C TRP A 36 -10.32 -2.69 -8.39
N LEU A 37 -9.02 -2.90 -8.20
CA LEU A 37 -8.08 -1.79 -8.01
C LEU A 37 -8.04 -0.89 -9.24
N VAL A 38 -7.96 -1.46 -10.45
CA VAL A 38 -8.03 -0.70 -11.71
C VAL A 38 -9.36 0.03 -11.84
N ALA A 39 -10.49 -0.61 -11.48
CA ALA A 39 -11.80 0.03 -11.49
C ALA A 39 -11.86 1.23 -10.53
N VAL A 40 -11.34 1.10 -9.30
CA VAL A 40 -11.28 2.19 -8.33
C VAL A 40 -10.38 3.34 -8.83
N ILE A 41 -9.22 3.03 -9.41
CA ILE A 41 -8.34 4.04 -10.02
C ILE A 41 -9.06 4.76 -11.17
N ALA A 42 -9.77 4.04 -12.04
CA ALA A 42 -10.54 4.65 -13.11
C ALA A 42 -11.64 5.57 -12.57
N LEU A 43 -12.34 5.17 -11.49
CA LEU A 43 -13.35 6.01 -10.84
C LEU A 43 -12.74 7.29 -10.25
N PHE A 44 -11.53 7.23 -9.69
CA PHE A 44 -10.80 8.43 -9.27
C PHE A 44 -10.55 9.38 -10.43
N PHE A 45 -10.04 8.89 -11.56
CA PHE A 45 -9.80 9.73 -12.74
C PHE A 45 -11.10 10.32 -13.32
N VAL A 46 -12.17 9.53 -13.37
CA VAL A 46 -13.49 10.03 -13.78
C VAL A 46 -13.95 11.15 -12.84
N ASN A 47 -13.87 10.93 -11.52
CA ASN A 47 -14.21 11.98 -10.55
C ASN A 47 -13.35 13.23 -10.75
N GLN A 48 -12.06 13.06 -10.98
CA GLN A 48 -11.12 14.17 -11.13
C GLN A 48 -11.47 15.03 -12.35
N VAL A 49 -11.78 14.41 -13.49
CA VAL A 49 -12.22 15.14 -14.70
C VAL A 49 -13.52 15.89 -14.45
N LEU A 50 -14.48 15.28 -13.76
CA LEU A 50 -15.75 15.92 -13.42
C LEU A 50 -15.58 17.04 -12.40
N PHE A 51 -14.67 16.89 -11.43
CA PHE A 51 -14.31 17.93 -10.48
C PHE A 51 -13.68 19.13 -11.19
N THR A 52 -12.70 18.90 -12.07
CA THR A 52 -12.07 19.98 -12.84
C THR A 52 -13.10 20.75 -13.68
N ALA A 53 -14.02 20.04 -14.35
CA ALA A 53 -15.13 20.68 -15.08
C ALA A 53 -16.07 21.46 -14.14
N TYR A 54 -16.39 20.93 -12.96
CA TYR A 54 -17.22 21.62 -11.97
C TYR A 54 -16.55 22.91 -11.46
N VAL A 55 -15.24 22.89 -11.17
CA VAL A 55 -14.50 24.08 -10.72
C VAL A 55 -14.46 25.13 -11.82
N ASP A 56 -14.22 24.74 -13.07
CA ASP A 56 -14.24 25.67 -14.21
C ASP A 56 -15.61 26.34 -14.36
N GLN A 57 -16.68 25.55 -14.38
CA GLN A 57 -18.04 26.05 -14.60
C GLN A 57 -18.61 26.84 -13.42
N ALA A 58 -18.48 26.31 -12.19
CA ALA A 58 -19.16 26.84 -11.01
C ALA A 58 -18.29 27.78 -10.17
N TRP A 59 -16.97 27.59 -10.19
CA TRP A 59 -16.01 28.38 -9.42
C TRP A 59 -15.12 29.24 -10.31
N HIS A 60 -15.32 29.24 -11.63
CA HIS A 60 -14.55 30.03 -12.60
C HIS A 60 -13.04 29.76 -12.49
N GLY A 61 -12.66 28.51 -12.23
CA GLY A 61 -11.27 28.09 -12.05
C GLY A 61 -10.69 28.37 -10.66
N ASP A 62 -11.40 29.06 -9.77
CA ASP A 62 -10.89 29.45 -8.45
C ASP A 62 -11.06 28.34 -7.40
N THR A 63 -9.97 27.64 -7.08
CA THR A 63 -9.92 26.60 -6.05
C THR A 63 -9.63 27.14 -4.64
N SER A 64 -9.36 28.45 -4.47
CA SER A 64 -8.95 29.05 -3.20
C SER A 64 -9.95 28.83 -2.07
N ARG A 65 -11.23 28.65 -2.42
CA ARG A 65 -12.33 28.36 -1.49
C ARG A 65 -12.10 27.11 -0.66
N ILE A 66 -11.53 26.08 -1.27
CA ILE A 66 -11.24 24.79 -0.64
C ILE A 66 -9.76 24.62 -0.35
N ALA A 67 -8.87 25.10 -1.23
CA ALA A 67 -7.43 24.95 -1.11
C ALA A 67 -6.87 25.58 0.17
N ARG A 68 -7.45 26.70 0.64
CA ARG A 68 -7.04 27.35 1.90
C ARG A 68 -7.25 26.48 3.17
N LEU A 69 -8.05 25.42 3.06
CA LEU A 69 -8.33 24.50 4.16
C LEU A 69 -7.40 23.28 4.14
N MET A 70 -6.57 23.16 3.10
CA MET A 70 -5.70 22.01 2.87
C MET A 70 -4.22 22.43 2.96
N PRO A 71 -3.31 21.49 3.24
CA PRO A 71 -1.89 21.72 3.10
C PRO A 71 -1.51 22.15 1.66
N PRO A 72 -0.35 22.79 1.46
CA PRO A 72 0.13 23.13 0.12
C PRO A 72 0.25 21.90 -0.81
N GLY A 73 0.06 22.11 -2.11
CA GLY A 73 0.22 21.07 -3.13
C GLY A 73 -1.07 20.35 -3.54
N TRP A 74 -2.24 20.91 -3.22
CA TRP A 74 -3.55 20.41 -3.67
C TRP A 74 -4.13 21.28 -4.79
N PHE A 75 -4.97 20.66 -5.63
CA PHE A 75 -5.81 21.30 -6.65
C PHE A 75 -5.07 21.95 -7.83
N ASP A 76 -3.96 21.39 -8.29
CA ASP A 76 -3.34 21.77 -9.58
C ASP A 76 -4.13 21.19 -10.77
N LEU A 77 -5.11 21.94 -11.26
CA LEU A 77 -6.07 21.46 -12.25
C LEU A 77 -5.49 21.47 -13.66
N ALA A 78 -5.89 20.48 -14.46
CA ALA A 78 -5.60 20.51 -15.90
C ALA A 78 -6.55 21.46 -16.64
N ASP A 79 -6.09 22.03 -17.75
CA ASP A 79 -6.95 22.73 -18.70
C ASP A 79 -7.72 21.69 -19.56
N LEU A 80 -9.04 21.64 -19.39
CA LEU A 80 -9.93 20.78 -20.18
C LEU A 80 -10.42 21.45 -21.47
N GLY A 81 -10.15 22.75 -21.65
CA GLY A 81 -10.66 23.55 -22.75
C GLY A 81 -12.17 23.43 -22.92
N GLY A 82 -12.63 23.30 -24.17
CA GLY A 82 -14.05 23.18 -24.48
C GLY A 82 -14.76 21.96 -23.86
N LEU A 83 -14.03 20.92 -23.46
CA LEU A 83 -14.61 19.73 -22.82
C LEU A 83 -15.26 20.07 -21.48
N ALA A 84 -14.72 21.05 -20.74
CA ALA A 84 -15.30 21.48 -19.46
C ALA A 84 -16.77 21.88 -19.62
N SER A 85 -17.13 22.57 -20.71
CA SER A 85 -18.48 23.11 -20.94
C SER A 85 -19.57 22.06 -21.23
N VAL A 86 -19.19 20.84 -21.62
CA VAL A 86 -20.14 19.76 -21.98
C VAL A 86 -20.25 18.68 -20.91
N LEU A 87 -19.31 18.65 -19.96
CA LEU A 87 -19.32 17.70 -18.85
C LEU A 87 -20.28 18.15 -17.75
N PRO A 88 -20.90 17.22 -17.01
CA PRO A 88 -21.78 17.57 -15.91
C PRO A 88 -21.00 18.21 -14.77
N ALA A 89 -21.37 19.44 -14.39
CA ALA A 89 -20.85 20.13 -13.21
C ALA A 89 -21.60 19.65 -11.95
N TRP A 90 -21.01 18.70 -11.24
CA TRP A 90 -21.62 18.13 -10.05
C TRP A 90 -20.84 18.47 -8.77
N PRO A 91 -21.44 19.16 -7.78
CA PRO A 91 -20.75 19.53 -6.53
C PRO A 91 -20.35 18.31 -5.71
N TRP A 92 -20.97 17.15 -5.95
CA TRP A 92 -20.63 15.90 -5.28
C TRP A 92 -19.22 15.38 -5.62
N THR A 93 -18.60 15.91 -6.67
CA THR A 93 -17.23 15.53 -7.06
C THR A 93 -16.16 16.12 -6.13
N VAL A 94 -16.54 17.14 -5.35
CA VAL A 94 -15.67 17.83 -4.38
C VAL A 94 -15.58 17.00 -3.11
N LEU A 95 -14.46 16.31 -2.91
CA LEU A 95 -14.09 15.53 -1.71
C LEU A 95 -14.96 14.29 -1.40
N HIS A 96 -16.26 14.28 -1.69
CA HIS A 96 -17.17 13.19 -1.33
C HIS A 96 -16.86 11.86 -2.04
N VAL A 97 -16.61 11.90 -3.35
CA VAL A 97 -16.27 10.67 -4.08
C VAL A 97 -14.95 10.10 -3.57
N GLN A 98 -13.93 10.94 -3.38
CA GLN A 98 -12.65 10.54 -2.81
C GLN A 98 -12.82 9.89 -1.43
N SER A 99 -13.60 10.51 -0.54
CA SER A 99 -13.95 9.98 0.77
C SER A 99 -14.58 8.57 0.70
N ALA A 100 -15.29 8.25 -0.38
CA ALA A 100 -15.87 6.93 -0.58
C ALA A 100 -14.85 5.89 -1.06
N ILE A 101 -13.87 6.27 -1.90
CA ILE A 101 -13.04 5.31 -2.66
C ILE A 101 -11.57 5.22 -2.23
N GLU A 102 -11.08 6.12 -1.36
CA GLU A 102 -9.71 6.04 -0.79
C GLU A 102 -9.47 4.75 0.02
N LEU A 103 -10.45 4.37 0.85
CA LEU A 103 -10.34 3.14 1.64
C LEU A 103 -10.26 1.90 0.74
N PRO A 104 -11.17 1.70 -0.23
CA PRO A 104 -11.05 0.64 -1.23
C PRO A 104 -9.67 0.63 -1.93
N LEU A 105 -9.16 1.79 -2.34
CA LEU A 105 -7.85 1.90 -3.00
C LEU A 105 -6.73 1.33 -2.12
N GLY A 106 -6.64 1.79 -0.87
CA GLY A 106 -5.62 1.33 0.07
C GLY A 106 -5.72 -0.16 0.39
N VAL A 107 -6.93 -0.63 0.70
CA VAL A 107 -7.20 -2.03 1.07
C VAL A 107 -6.94 -2.98 -0.11
N LEU A 108 -7.42 -2.65 -1.32
CA LEU A 108 -7.21 -3.47 -2.51
C LEU A 108 -5.74 -3.53 -2.92
N SER A 109 -5.01 -2.41 -2.80
CA SER A 109 -3.57 -2.39 -3.03
C SER A 109 -2.83 -3.33 -2.09
N TYR A 110 -3.15 -3.29 -0.79
CA TYR A 110 -2.53 -4.17 0.20
C TYR A 110 -2.89 -5.64 -0.03
N LEU A 111 -4.16 -5.94 -0.33
CA LEU A 111 -4.58 -7.31 -0.66
C LEU A 111 -3.92 -7.84 -1.92
N LEU A 112 -3.70 -7.00 -2.94
CA LEU A 112 -2.98 -7.37 -4.15
C LEU A 112 -1.52 -7.75 -3.83
N VAL A 113 -0.87 -6.99 -2.95
CA VAL A 113 0.48 -7.31 -2.44
C VAL A 113 0.49 -8.65 -1.70
N CYS A 114 -0.41 -8.86 -0.74
CA CYS A 114 -0.52 -10.13 -0.02
C CYS A 114 -0.77 -11.30 -0.97
N ARG A 115 -1.64 -11.12 -1.98
CA ARG A 115 -1.92 -12.11 -3.04
C ARG A 115 -0.67 -12.46 -3.85
N TRP A 116 0.16 -11.46 -4.19
CA TRP A 116 1.40 -11.69 -4.92
C TRP A 116 2.46 -12.40 -4.08
N PHE A 117 2.39 -12.27 -2.76
CA PHE A 117 3.32 -12.89 -1.84
C PHE A 117 2.96 -14.35 -1.55
N SER A 118 1.78 -14.63 -0.99
CA SER A 118 1.32 -15.99 -0.75
C SER A 118 -0.19 -16.07 -0.54
N ALA A 119 -0.78 -17.23 -0.85
CA ALA A 119 -2.18 -17.50 -0.52
C ALA A 119 -2.45 -17.36 0.99
N ALA A 120 -1.52 -17.82 1.85
CA ALA A 120 -1.62 -17.69 3.29
C ALA A 120 -1.67 -16.23 3.77
N ALA A 121 -0.79 -15.36 3.24
CA ALA A 121 -0.80 -13.93 3.54
C ALA A 121 -2.15 -13.29 3.18
N PHE A 122 -2.66 -13.60 1.98
CA PHE A 122 -3.95 -13.11 1.52
C PHE A 122 -5.11 -13.56 2.43
N ARG A 123 -5.18 -14.84 2.79
CA ARG A 123 -6.23 -15.37 3.68
C ARG A 123 -6.20 -14.74 5.06
N ARG A 124 -5.01 -14.49 5.63
CA ARG A 124 -4.89 -13.78 6.90
C ARG A 124 -5.32 -12.32 6.78
N ALA A 125 -4.98 -11.66 5.66
CA ALA A 125 -5.42 -10.30 5.39
C ALA A 125 -6.95 -10.19 5.29
N VAL A 126 -7.59 -11.09 4.54
CA VAL A 126 -9.07 -11.15 4.45
C VAL A 126 -9.70 -11.52 5.79
N HIS A 127 -9.07 -12.39 6.59
CA HIS A 127 -9.55 -12.72 7.93
C HIS A 127 -9.61 -11.47 8.83
N ALA A 128 -8.58 -10.62 8.78
CA ALA A 128 -8.49 -9.39 9.57
C ALA A 128 -9.08 -8.15 8.87
N ARG A 129 -9.88 -8.32 7.82
CA ARG A 129 -10.47 -7.22 7.03
C ARG A 129 -11.23 -6.18 7.85
N TRP A 130 -11.91 -6.60 8.91
CA TRP A 130 -12.66 -5.67 9.78
C TRP A 130 -11.73 -4.79 10.61
N LEU A 131 -10.64 -5.35 11.13
CA LEU A 131 -9.62 -4.56 11.85
C LEU A 131 -8.91 -3.59 10.93
N LEU A 132 -8.52 -4.06 9.73
CA LEU A 132 -7.92 -3.23 8.70
C LEU A 132 -8.85 -2.07 8.33
N SER A 133 -10.11 -2.37 7.99
CA SER A 133 -11.11 -1.38 7.59
C SER A 133 -11.39 -0.37 8.70
N ALA A 134 -11.62 -0.84 9.93
CA ALA A 134 -11.89 0.02 11.07
C ALA A 134 -10.70 0.93 11.37
N SER A 135 -9.47 0.39 11.40
CA SER A 135 -8.28 1.18 11.66
C SER A 135 -8.09 2.29 10.63
N TYR A 136 -8.30 2.00 9.35
CA TYR A 136 -8.09 2.98 8.29
C TYR A 136 -9.21 4.02 8.27
N THR A 137 -10.46 3.58 8.45
CA THR A 137 -11.63 4.48 8.54
C THR A 137 -11.46 5.47 9.70
N VAL A 138 -11.08 4.99 10.89
CA VAL A 138 -10.86 5.88 12.04
C VAL A 138 -9.70 6.83 11.77
N THR A 139 -8.60 6.38 11.15
CA THR A 139 -7.50 7.28 10.76
C THR A 139 -7.98 8.38 9.82
N PHE A 140 -8.72 8.04 8.77
CA PHE A 140 -9.25 9.03 7.84
C PHE A 140 -10.23 9.99 8.51
N CYS A 141 -11.15 9.51 9.34
CA CYS A 141 -12.08 10.38 10.06
C CYS A 141 -11.36 11.32 11.04
N LEU A 142 -10.27 10.89 11.68
CA LEU A 142 -9.46 11.76 12.53
C LEU A 142 -8.74 12.85 11.71
N ILE A 143 -8.25 12.52 10.52
CA ILE A 143 -7.63 13.50 9.61
C ILE A 143 -8.67 14.51 9.13
N GLU A 144 -9.85 14.03 8.71
CA GLU A 144 -10.97 14.86 8.28
C GLU A 144 -11.43 15.83 9.38
N TRP A 145 -11.34 15.40 10.64
CA TRP A 145 -11.64 16.24 11.79
C TRP A 145 -10.56 17.29 12.08
N ASP A 146 -9.29 16.96 11.84
CA ASP A 146 -8.16 17.87 12.06
C ASP A 146 -7.99 18.88 10.92
N LEU A 147 -8.42 18.52 9.71
CA LEU A 147 -8.46 19.37 8.51
C LEU A 147 -9.91 19.65 8.09
N PRO A 148 -10.70 20.36 8.91
CA PRO A 148 -12.11 20.51 8.68
C PRO A 148 -12.41 21.31 7.40
N SER A 149 -13.39 20.83 6.66
CA SER A 149 -13.97 21.45 5.48
C SER A 149 -15.48 21.62 5.66
N PRO A 150 -16.16 22.38 4.78
CA PRO A 150 -17.62 22.43 4.77
C PRO A 150 -18.30 21.05 4.59
N TYR A 151 -17.54 20.05 4.15
CA TYR A 151 -18.02 18.71 3.80
C TYR A 151 -17.71 17.66 4.87
N THR A 152 -16.93 18.00 5.91
CA THR A 152 -16.41 17.05 6.92
C THR A 152 -17.46 16.09 7.47
N THR A 153 -18.65 16.56 7.85
CA THR A 153 -19.71 15.69 8.39
C THR A 153 -20.19 14.66 7.37
N GLY A 154 -20.38 15.10 6.12
CA GLY A 154 -20.78 14.22 5.02
C GLY A 154 -19.68 13.21 4.68
N ASP A 155 -18.43 13.67 4.61
CA ASP A 155 -17.27 12.84 4.30
C ASP A 155 -17.00 11.79 5.37
N ILE A 156 -17.14 12.13 6.64
CA ILE A 156 -17.09 11.14 7.74
C ILE A 156 -18.18 10.08 7.57
N ALA A 157 -19.42 10.47 7.27
CA ALA A 157 -20.50 9.51 7.06
C ALA A 157 -20.21 8.58 5.86
N ILE A 158 -19.75 9.14 4.75
CA ILE A 158 -19.34 8.39 3.54
C ILE A 158 -18.20 7.43 3.87
N ARG A 159 -17.18 7.88 4.60
CA ARG A 159 -16.04 7.04 5.02
C ARG A 159 -16.48 5.89 5.91
N VAL A 160 -17.42 6.12 6.84
CA VAL A 160 -18.00 5.05 7.67
C VAL A 160 -18.77 4.04 6.82
N VAL A 161 -19.58 4.49 5.86
CA VAL A 161 -20.28 3.59 4.93
C VAL A 161 -19.29 2.78 4.11
N SER A 162 -18.25 3.42 3.54
CA SER A 162 -17.17 2.75 2.83
C SER A 162 -16.43 1.75 3.73
N GLY A 163 -16.21 2.11 4.99
CA GLY A 163 -15.64 1.29 6.07
C GLY A 163 -16.43 0.02 6.38
N VAL A 164 -17.74 0.01 6.11
CA VAL A 164 -18.60 -1.17 6.25
C VAL A 164 -18.69 -1.96 4.95
N VAL A 165 -18.92 -1.28 3.81
CA VAL A 165 -19.11 -1.93 2.51
C VAL A 165 -17.85 -2.64 2.05
N THR A 166 -16.68 -2.01 2.17
CA THR A 166 -15.40 -2.58 1.72
C THR A 166 -15.13 -3.97 2.31
N PRO A 167 -15.09 -4.18 3.64
CA PRO A 167 -14.83 -5.49 4.24
C PRO A 167 -15.94 -6.54 3.99
N LEU A 168 -17.16 -6.12 3.62
CA LEU A 168 -18.20 -7.07 3.19
C LEU A 168 -17.89 -7.67 1.81
N LEU A 169 -17.25 -6.91 0.93
CA LEU A 169 -16.93 -7.33 -0.44
C LEU A 169 -15.60 -8.08 -0.55
N LEU A 170 -14.63 -7.85 0.34
CA LEU A 170 -13.30 -8.50 0.26
C LEU A 170 -13.34 -10.03 0.24
N PRO A 171 -14.24 -10.71 0.99
CA PRO A 171 -14.40 -12.16 0.90
C PRO A 171 -14.86 -12.66 -0.47
N LEU A 172 -15.22 -11.82 -1.44
CA LEU A 172 -15.55 -12.26 -2.80
C LEU A 172 -14.30 -12.42 -3.67
N LEU A 173 -13.16 -11.92 -3.20
CA LEU A 173 -11.90 -11.92 -3.93
C LEU A 173 -11.18 -13.27 -3.80
N SER A 174 -10.42 -13.61 -4.83
CA SER A 174 -9.68 -14.86 -4.96
C SER A 174 -8.26 -14.75 -4.40
N GLU A 175 -7.75 -15.85 -3.86
CA GLU A 175 -6.39 -15.97 -3.33
C GLU A 175 -5.35 -16.36 -4.39
N GLY A 176 -4.09 -16.03 -4.09
CA GLY A 176 -2.96 -16.19 -5.00
C GLY A 176 -2.54 -17.64 -5.22
N ALA A 177 -1.43 -17.82 -5.94
CA ALA A 177 -0.85 -19.15 -6.11
C ALA A 177 -0.32 -19.71 -4.78
N ALA A 178 -0.40 -21.02 -4.63
CA ALA A 178 0.27 -21.74 -3.54
C ALA A 178 1.77 -21.88 -3.86
N GLY A 179 2.60 -21.81 -2.81
CA GLY A 179 4.04 -22.00 -2.90
C GLY A 179 4.86 -20.76 -2.53
N PRO A 180 6.19 -20.92 -2.38
CA PRO A 180 7.07 -19.83 -1.98
C PRO A 180 7.19 -18.74 -3.06
N PRO A 181 7.10 -17.45 -2.69
CA PRO A 181 7.30 -16.36 -3.65
C PRO A 181 8.76 -16.20 -4.04
N ARG A 182 9.01 -15.85 -5.31
CA ARG A 182 10.30 -15.29 -5.73
C ARG A 182 10.40 -13.85 -5.21
N LEU A 183 11.29 -13.61 -4.23
CA LEU A 183 11.37 -12.31 -3.57
C LEU A 183 11.86 -11.18 -4.48
N ALA A 184 12.79 -11.42 -5.41
CA ALA A 184 13.25 -10.38 -6.34
C ALA A 184 12.12 -9.81 -7.24
N PRO A 185 11.36 -10.63 -8.02
CA PRO A 185 10.23 -10.10 -8.77
C PRO A 185 9.08 -9.61 -7.86
N PHE A 186 8.95 -10.11 -6.63
CA PHE A 186 8.01 -9.54 -5.67
C PHE A 186 8.39 -8.09 -5.31
N VAL A 187 9.65 -7.82 -4.95
CA VAL A 187 10.14 -6.46 -4.65
C VAL A 187 10.01 -5.53 -5.86
N ALA A 188 10.35 -6.01 -7.07
CA ALA A 188 10.13 -5.23 -8.28
C ALA A 188 8.64 -4.92 -8.52
N SER A 189 7.75 -5.87 -8.23
CA SER A 189 6.29 -5.64 -8.31
C SER A 189 5.83 -4.60 -7.29
N LEU A 190 6.38 -4.63 -6.06
CA LEU A 190 6.08 -3.63 -5.03
C LEU A 190 6.53 -2.24 -5.42
N GLY A 191 7.77 -2.10 -5.89
CA GLY A 191 8.32 -0.82 -6.37
C GLY A 191 7.48 -0.24 -7.50
N ALA A 192 7.18 -1.07 -8.50
CA ALA A 192 6.34 -0.66 -9.62
C ALA A 192 4.91 -0.27 -9.20
N LEU A 193 4.24 -1.07 -8.37
CA LEU A 193 2.92 -0.73 -7.85
C LEU A 193 2.96 0.55 -7.01
N GLY A 194 4.00 0.72 -6.19
CA GLY A 194 4.23 1.93 -5.40
C GLY A 194 4.32 3.18 -6.27
N CYS A 195 5.08 3.15 -7.38
CA CYS A 195 5.14 4.25 -8.33
C CYS A 195 3.77 4.57 -8.95
N VAL A 196 2.99 3.55 -9.32
CA VAL A 196 1.62 3.74 -9.85
C VAL A 196 0.71 4.37 -8.79
N VAL A 197 0.77 3.89 -7.55
CA VAL A 197 -0.01 4.45 -6.43
C VAL A 197 0.42 5.87 -6.11
N LEU A 198 1.71 6.22 -6.21
CA LEU A 198 2.17 7.59 -6.04
C LEU A 198 1.67 8.52 -7.14
N ALA A 199 1.66 8.06 -8.39
CA ALA A 199 1.07 8.82 -9.49
C ALA A 199 -0.43 9.05 -9.27
N VAL A 200 -1.18 8.01 -8.86
CA VAL A 200 -2.60 8.15 -8.50
C VAL A 200 -2.78 9.09 -7.31
N TYR A 201 -1.93 8.96 -6.29
CA TYR A 201 -1.98 9.80 -5.11
C TYR A 201 -1.85 11.28 -5.51
N ASP A 202 -0.79 11.62 -6.24
CA ASP A 202 -0.52 12.99 -6.66
C ASP A 202 -1.60 13.51 -7.63
N THR A 203 -1.92 12.77 -8.69
CA THR A 203 -2.79 13.27 -9.77
C THR A 203 -4.27 13.35 -9.41
N VAL A 204 -4.80 12.40 -8.63
CA VAL A 204 -6.26 12.28 -8.42
C VAL A 204 -6.66 12.28 -6.95
N THR A 205 -5.79 11.92 -6.00
CA THR A 205 -6.14 12.06 -4.57
C THR A 205 -5.78 13.44 -4.01
N LEU A 206 -4.84 14.17 -4.62
CA LEU A 206 -4.58 15.57 -4.27
C LEU A 206 -5.31 16.56 -5.19
N TYR A 207 -6.16 16.05 -6.08
CA TYR A 207 -6.79 16.79 -7.16
C TYR A 207 -5.83 17.51 -8.13
N ASN A 208 -4.60 17.00 -8.32
CA ASN A 208 -3.61 17.60 -9.22
C ASN A 208 -3.65 17.00 -10.64
N LEU A 209 -4.79 17.12 -11.34
CA LEU A 209 -4.93 16.55 -12.69
C LEU A 209 -3.86 17.10 -13.67
N GLY A 210 -3.38 18.32 -13.45
CA GLY A 210 -2.31 18.96 -14.23
C GLY A 210 -1.01 18.16 -14.27
N HIS A 211 -0.72 17.39 -13.20
CA HIS A 211 0.49 16.57 -13.11
C HIS A 211 0.43 15.27 -13.92
N THR A 212 -0.71 14.94 -14.57
CA THR A 212 -0.90 13.65 -15.25
C THR A 212 0.16 13.41 -16.32
N VAL A 213 0.45 14.41 -17.15
CA VAL A 213 1.40 14.28 -18.27
C VAL A 213 2.82 14.03 -17.75
N SER A 214 3.24 14.70 -16.68
CA SER A 214 4.58 14.49 -16.09
C SER A 214 4.75 13.10 -15.47
N TRP A 215 3.66 12.45 -15.03
CA TRP A 215 3.71 11.08 -14.51
C TRP A 215 3.69 9.99 -15.57
N LEU A 216 3.27 10.28 -16.80
CA LEU A 216 3.12 9.27 -17.86
C LEU A 216 4.38 8.41 -18.09
N PRO A 217 5.61 8.98 -18.22
CA PRO A 217 6.80 8.17 -18.42
C PRO A 217 7.06 7.22 -17.26
N THR A 218 6.93 7.71 -16.03
CA THR A 218 7.15 6.93 -14.80
C THR A 218 6.14 5.80 -14.66
N VAL A 219 4.85 6.08 -14.91
CA VAL A 219 3.78 5.07 -14.88
C VAL A 219 4.00 4.03 -15.98
N ALA A 220 4.36 4.44 -17.20
CA ALA A 220 4.63 3.51 -18.28
C ALA A 220 5.77 2.54 -17.94
N VAL A 221 6.90 3.06 -17.44
CA VAL A 221 8.03 2.24 -16.99
C VAL A 221 7.60 1.32 -15.85
N ALA A 222 6.86 1.83 -14.86
CA ALA A 222 6.36 1.02 -13.75
C ALA A 222 5.46 -0.12 -14.23
N LEU A 223 4.56 0.12 -15.17
CA LEU A 223 3.69 -0.91 -15.75
C LEU A 223 4.49 -1.98 -16.51
N VAL A 224 5.52 -1.60 -17.25
CA VAL A 224 6.43 -2.55 -17.92
C VAL A 224 7.19 -3.39 -16.90
N VAL A 225 7.79 -2.76 -15.88
CA VAL A 225 8.49 -3.46 -14.79
C VAL A 225 7.55 -4.42 -14.08
N LEU A 226 6.33 -3.98 -13.77
CA LEU A 226 5.31 -4.82 -13.15
C LEU A 226 4.98 -6.02 -14.03
N ALA A 227 4.71 -5.82 -15.32
CA ALA A 227 4.40 -6.91 -16.25
C ALA A 227 5.53 -7.95 -16.32
N VAL A 228 6.78 -7.50 -16.47
CA VAL A 228 7.98 -8.37 -16.51
C VAL A 228 8.16 -9.10 -15.19
N ALA A 229 8.05 -8.40 -14.06
CA ALA A 229 8.17 -9.00 -12.73
C ALA A 229 7.08 -10.04 -12.48
N ARG A 230 5.82 -9.76 -12.86
CA ARG A 230 4.70 -10.71 -12.73
C ARG A 230 4.84 -11.91 -13.64
N TRP A 231 5.41 -11.74 -14.84
CA TRP A 231 5.74 -12.86 -15.73
C TRP A 231 6.83 -13.74 -15.11
N TRP A 232 7.91 -13.14 -14.60
CA TRP A 232 9.01 -13.86 -13.98
C TRP A 232 8.60 -14.60 -12.70
N ALA A 233 7.69 -14.01 -11.91
CA ALA A 233 7.14 -14.60 -10.69
C ALA A 233 6.36 -15.91 -10.92
N ARG A 234 5.97 -16.24 -12.15
CA ARG A 234 5.26 -17.50 -12.47
C ARG A 234 6.17 -18.73 -12.40
N ARG A 235 7.49 -18.55 -12.41
CA ARG A 235 8.43 -19.66 -12.35
C ARG A 235 8.47 -20.24 -10.93
N PRO A 236 8.59 -21.57 -10.78
CA PRO A 236 8.72 -22.18 -9.46
C PRO A 236 9.94 -21.63 -8.74
N ALA A 237 9.85 -21.57 -7.41
CA ALA A 237 10.91 -21.16 -6.52
C ALA A 237 11.21 -22.30 -5.53
N THR A 238 12.48 -22.47 -5.22
CA THR A 238 12.95 -23.33 -4.13
C THR A 238 13.73 -22.46 -3.17
N HIS A 239 13.42 -22.57 -1.88
CA HIS A 239 14.07 -21.79 -0.83
C HIS A 239 14.96 -22.71 0.00
N GLY A 240 16.21 -22.31 0.21
CA GLY A 240 17.03 -22.87 1.28
C GLY A 240 16.59 -22.33 2.65
N PRO A 241 17.26 -22.75 3.75
CA PRO A 241 16.84 -22.40 5.11
C PRO A 241 16.78 -20.91 5.40
N ASN A 242 17.73 -20.12 4.88
CA ASN A 242 17.75 -18.67 5.11
C ASN A 242 16.65 -17.98 4.29
N MET A 243 16.46 -18.38 3.03
CA MET A 243 15.39 -17.86 2.18
C MET A 243 14.00 -18.23 2.69
N ALA A 244 13.83 -19.41 3.27
CA ALA A 244 12.57 -19.81 3.91
C ALA A 244 12.28 -18.94 5.15
N SER A 245 13.29 -18.70 6.00
CA SER A 245 13.17 -17.85 7.19
C SER A 245 12.80 -16.41 6.85
N VAL A 246 13.50 -15.78 5.90
CA VAL A 246 13.19 -14.40 5.48
C VAL A 246 11.81 -14.30 4.84
N THR A 247 11.41 -15.30 4.03
CA THR A 247 10.07 -15.35 3.42
C THR A 247 8.98 -15.44 4.49
N ALA A 248 9.15 -16.32 5.48
CA ALA A 248 8.20 -16.45 6.57
C ALA A 248 8.12 -15.18 7.43
N SER A 249 9.26 -14.53 7.71
CA SER A 249 9.27 -13.24 8.43
C SER A 249 8.58 -12.13 7.64
N LEU A 250 8.82 -12.04 6.33
CA LEU A 250 8.13 -11.08 5.46
C LEU A 250 6.64 -11.35 5.38
N GLU A 251 6.22 -12.62 5.32
CA GLU A 251 4.80 -12.99 5.38
C GLU A 251 4.13 -12.41 6.62
N TRP A 252 4.74 -12.65 7.78
CA TRP A 252 4.23 -12.14 9.05
C TRP A 252 4.28 -10.62 9.13
N PHE A 253 5.35 -9.99 8.64
CA PHE A 253 5.45 -8.54 8.61
C PHE A 253 4.31 -7.94 7.79
N LEU A 254 4.05 -8.45 6.57
CA LEU A 254 2.99 -7.96 5.70
C LEU A 254 1.63 -7.99 6.40
N VAL A 255 1.26 -9.12 7.02
CA VAL A 255 -0.07 -9.27 7.63
C VAL A 255 -0.20 -8.57 8.99
N LEU A 256 0.89 -8.41 9.75
CA LEU A 256 0.87 -7.69 11.03
C LEU A 256 0.87 -6.18 10.82
N PHE A 257 1.67 -5.69 9.86
CA PHE A 257 1.81 -4.28 9.55
C PHE A 257 0.54 -3.69 8.92
N MET A 258 -0.24 -4.49 8.17
CA MET A 258 -1.36 -3.98 7.39
C MET A 258 -2.38 -3.20 8.23
N VAL A 259 -2.68 -3.66 9.45
CA VAL A 259 -3.71 -3.08 10.32
C VAL A 259 -3.30 -1.68 10.78
N PRO A 260 -2.13 -1.48 11.41
CA PRO A 260 -1.69 -0.16 11.83
C PRO A 260 -1.01 0.69 10.73
N ALA A 261 -0.79 0.18 9.51
CA ALA A 261 0.01 0.88 8.49
C ALA A 261 -0.42 2.33 8.24
N LEU A 262 -1.73 2.58 8.09
CA LEU A 262 -2.24 3.93 7.87
C LEU A 262 -2.10 4.83 9.11
N PRO A 263 -2.54 4.41 10.33
CA PRO A 263 -2.24 5.15 11.56
C PRO A 263 -0.76 5.44 11.76
N LEU A 264 0.14 4.51 11.41
CA LEU A 264 1.59 4.70 11.55
C LEU A 264 2.11 5.76 10.60
N ARG A 265 1.70 5.72 9.32
CA ARG A 265 2.08 6.74 8.33
C ARG A 265 1.70 8.14 8.82
N TYR A 266 0.44 8.31 9.21
CA TYR A 266 -0.04 9.61 9.69
C TYR A 266 0.46 9.94 11.09
N GLY A 267 0.84 8.95 11.90
CA GLY A 267 1.43 9.17 13.20
C GLY A 267 2.69 10.03 13.16
N PHE A 268 3.50 9.93 12.10
CA PHE A 268 4.64 10.80 11.86
C PHE A 268 4.23 12.25 11.57
N ASN A 269 3.13 12.46 10.84
CA ASN A 269 2.66 13.80 10.45
C ASN A 269 1.89 14.50 11.58
N PHE A 270 1.22 13.76 12.45
CA PHE A 270 0.39 14.28 13.54
C PHE A 270 1.07 14.18 14.92
N GLY A 271 2.39 14.39 14.98
CA GLY A 271 3.13 14.58 16.24
C GLY A 271 3.29 13.33 17.12
N THR A 272 3.12 12.12 16.58
CA THR A 272 3.22 10.85 17.32
C THR A 272 4.31 9.93 16.76
N ALA A 273 5.38 10.52 16.23
CA ALA A 273 6.49 9.81 15.59
C ALA A 273 7.11 8.74 16.51
N GLY A 274 7.38 9.06 17.78
CA GLY A 274 7.97 8.11 18.74
C GLY A 274 7.10 6.85 18.97
N VAL A 275 5.78 7.04 19.11
CA VAL A 275 4.82 5.92 19.23
C VAL A 275 4.78 5.10 17.95
N SER A 276 4.84 5.76 16.79
CA SER A 276 4.84 5.11 15.47
C SER A 276 6.09 4.26 15.27
N MET A 277 7.27 4.79 15.64
CA MET A 277 8.54 4.05 15.59
C MET A 277 8.52 2.83 16.50
N LEU A 278 8.06 2.99 17.75
CA LEU A 278 7.97 1.88 18.70
C LEU A 278 7.03 0.78 18.20
N ALA A 279 5.83 1.16 17.74
CA ALA A 279 4.86 0.22 17.18
C ALA A 279 5.43 -0.52 15.95
N GLY A 280 6.09 0.20 15.03
CA GLY A 280 6.81 -0.40 13.90
C GLY A 280 7.87 -1.41 14.33
N ALA A 281 8.71 -1.06 15.33
CA ALA A 281 9.74 -1.95 15.87
C ALA A 281 9.14 -3.22 16.50
N VAL A 282 8.04 -3.08 17.25
CA VAL A 282 7.31 -4.23 17.83
C VAL A 282 6.76 -5.14 16.73
N ILE A 283 6.20 -4.59 15.66
CA ILE A 283 5.71 -5.38 14.51
C ILE A 283 6.85 -6.16 13.84
N VAL A 284 7.99 -5.50 13.60
CA VAL A 284 9.18 -6.14 13.02
C VAL A 284 9.68 -7.26 13.92
N ALA A 285 9.83 -7.00 15.23
CA ALA A 285 10.24 -8.02 16.19
C ALA A 285 9.27 -9.21 16.24
N ALA A 286 7.97 -8.95 16.23
CA ALA A 286 6.93 -9.98 16.22
C ALA A 286 6.93 -10.83 14.94
N ALA A 287 7.24 -10.21 13.80
CA ALA A 287 7.37 -10.90 12.51
C ALA A 287 8.63 -11.77 12.45
N LEU A 288 9.77 -11.26 12.93
CA LEU A 288 11.00 -12.02 13.06
C LEU A 288 10.82 -13.20 14.02
N TRP A 289 10.22 -12.99 15.19
CA TRP A 289 9.96 -14.06 16.16
C TRP A 289 9.12 -15.22 15.61
N ARG A 290 8.17 -14.92 14.71
CA ARG A 290 7.27 -15.92 14.12
C ARG A 290 7.82 -16.58 12.87
N GLY A 291 8.66 -15.87 12.10
CA GLY A 291 9.13 -16.34 10.80
C GLY A 291 10.57 -16.82 10.77
N TRP A 292 11.45 -16.30 11.63
CA TRP A 292 12.88 -16.55 11.55
C TRP A 292 13.29 -17.77 12.39
N ASP A 293 14.05 -18.69 11.79
CA ASP A 293 14.60 -19.83 12.52
C ASP A 293 15.78 -19.40 13.42
N ARG A 294 15.62 -19.64 14.73
CA ARG A 294 16.58 -19.24 15.77
C ARG A 294 17.96 -19.87 15.61
N ARG A 295 18.07 -20.98 14.88
CA ARG A 295 19.36 -21.62 14.58
C ARG A 295 20.26 -20.74 13.69
N TYR A 296 19.68 -19.76 12.98
CA TYR A 296 20.38 -18.91 12.02
C TYR A 296 20.42 -17.42 12.44
N LEU A 297 20.39 -17.11 13.75
CA LEU A 297 20.42 -15.71 14.22
C LEU A 297 21.66 -14.93 13.78
N GLY A 298 22.84 -15.56 13.73
CA GLY A 298 24.04 -14.90 13.20
C GLY A 298 23.90 -14.48 11.72
N ARG A 299 23.17 -15.29 10.94
CA ARG A 299 22.87 -15.01 9.52
C ARG A 299 21.81 -13.91 9.37
N LEU A 300 20.89 -13.80 10.32
CA LEU A 300 19.94 -12.68 10.39
C LEU A 300 20.68 -11.35 10.52
N ALA A 301 21.65 -11.26 11.42
CA ALA A 301 22.41 -10.04 11.64
C ALA A 301 23.13 -9.58 10.35
N LEU A 302 23.74 -10.52 9.62
CA LEU A 302 24.39 -10.23 8.35
C LEU A 302 23.38 -9.76 7.28
N ALA A 303 22.26 -10.44 7.14
CA ALA A 303 21.21 -10.06 6.19
C ALA A 303 20.59 -8.69 6.54
N ALA A 304 20.38 -8.41 7.83
CA ALA A 304 19.87 -7.15 8.32
C ALA A 304 20.86 -6.01 8.08
N ALA A 305 22.16 -6.22 8.34
CA ALA A 305 23.20 -5.23 8.07
C ALA A 305 23.28 -4.89 6.57
N ALA A 306 23.27 -5.92 5.71
CA ALA A 306 23.20 -5.72 4.26
C ALA A 306 21.92 -5.00 3.84
N GLY A 307 20.78 -5.34 4.44
CA GLY A 307 19.52 -4.65 4.25
C GLY A 307 19.61 -3.16 4.62
N VAL A 308 20.15 -2.82 5.78
CA VAL A 308 20.32 -1.40 6.20
C VAL A 308 21.22 -0.65 5.22
N ALA A 309 22.32 -1.25 4.77
CA ALA A 309 23.18 -0.65 3.74
C ALA A 309 22.44 -0.44 2.41
N GLY A 310 21.66 -1.43 1.97
CA GLY A 310 20.80 -1.32 0.79
C GLY A 310 19.72 -0.25 0.94
N ALA A 311 19.14 -0.10 2.13
CA ALA A 311 18.14 0.93 2.43
C ALA A 311 18.75 2.34 2.35
N ALA A 312 19.93 2.54 2.95
CA ALA A 312 20.65 3.80 2.87
C ALA A 312 20.99 4.16 1.42
N ALA A 313 21.51 3.20 0.66
CA ALA A 313 21.79 3.40 -0.77
C ALA A 313 20.51 3.76 -1.56
N GLY A 314 19.42 3.01 -1.37
CA GLY A 314 18.14 3.29 -2.02
C GLY A 314 17.60 4.67 -1.66
N TYR A 315 17.67 5.07 -0.39
CA TYR A 315 17.23 6.38 0.08
C TYR A 315 18.04 7.52 -0.55
N VAL A 316 19.36 7.38 -0.64
CA VAL A 316 20.25 8.42 -1.19
C VAL A 316 20.15 8.53 -2.71
N LEU A 317 19.91 7.41 -3.41
CA LEU A 317 19.80 7.39 -4.87
C LEU A 317 18.43 7.81 -5.40
N ALA A 318 17.41 7.77 -4.56
CA ALA A 318 16.08 8.24 -4.93
C ALA A 318 16.05 9.78 -5.00
N SER A 319 15.08 10.30 -5.75
CA SER A 319 14.83 11.74 -5.87
C SER A 319 13.32 11.99 -5.94
N GLY A 320 12.89 13.18 -5.52
CA GLY A 320 11.49 13.61 -5.62
C GLY A 320 10.75 13.50 -4.29
N TYR A 321 9.55 12.91 -4.31
CA TYR A 321 8.69 12.81 -3.13
C TYR A 321 9.36 12.03 -1.99
N PRO A 322 9.15 12.41 -0.71
CA PRO A 322 9.61 11.65 0.45
C PRO A 322 9.21 10.16 0.39
N GLU A 323 8.01 9.87 -0.11
CA GLU A 323 7.54 8.50 -0.31
C GLU A 323 8.37 7.70 -1.33
N ALA A 324 8.92 8.35 -2.36
CA ALA A 324 9.80 7.70 -3.32
C ALA A 324 11.13 7.27 -2.67
N HIS A 325 11.67 8.11 -1.77
CA HIS A 325 12.84 7.76 -0.96
C HIS A 325 12.57 6.56 -0.05
N LEU A 326 11.40 6.53 0.61
CA LEU A 326 11.00 5.40 1.47
C LEU A 326 10.79 4.11 0.66
N LEU A 327 10.17 4.20 -0.52
CA LEU A 327 9.96 3.07 -1.41
C LEU A 327 11.29 2.49 -1.90
N ALA A 328 12.22 3.36 -2.31
CA ALA A 328 13.56 2.96 -2.75
C ALA A 328 14.37 2.35 -1.60
N ALA A 329 14.29 2.92 -0.39
CA ALA A 329 14.93 2.37 0.80
C ALA A 329 14.38 0.97 1.13
N ALA A 330 13.06 0.78 1.09
CA ALA A 330 12.44 -0.52 1.32
C ALA A 330 12.86 -1.55 0.25
N ALA A 331 12.89 -1.17 -1.03
CA ALA A 331 13.34 -2.04 -2.11
C ALA A 331 14.82 -2.42 -1.95
N GLY A 332 15.69 -1.45 -1.65
CA GLY A 332 17.11 -1.67 -1.38
C GLY A 332 17.34 -2.60 -0.19
N PHE A 333 16.60 -2.41 0.91
CA PHE A 333 16.65 -3.28 2.08
C PHE A 333 16.35 -4.74 1.73
N LEU A 334 15.24 -4.96 1.03
CA LEU A 334 14.78 -6.30 0.69
C LEU A 334 15.72 -6.97 -0.30
N LEU A 335 16.17 -6.28 -1.35
CA LEU A 335 17.06 -6.86 -2.37
C LEU A 335 18.42 -7.25 -1.78
N ALA A 336 19.03 -6.39 -0.96
CA ALA A 336 20.31 -6.68 -0.35
C ALA A 336 20.23 -7.83 0.66
N GLY A 337 19.23 -7.81 1.55
CA GLY A 337 19.00 -8.89 2.52
C GLY A 337 18.72 -10.23 1.83
N VAL A 338 17.88 -10.24 0.80
CA VAL A 338 17.59 -11.44 -0.01
C VAL A 338 18.83 -11.95 -0.74
N GLY A 339 19.67 -11.05 -1.26
CA GLY A 339 20.94 -11.39 -1.90
C GLY A 339 21.87 -12.16 -0.95
N VAL A 340 22.03 -11.66 0.27
CA VAL A 340 22.82 -12.33 1.32
C VAL A 340 22.22 -13.69 1.69
N CYS A 341 20.92 -13.78 1.95
CA CYS A 341 20.27 -15.07 2.27
C CYS A 341 20.45 -16.10 1.15
N THR A 342 20.33 -15.67 -0.10
CA THR A 342 20.54 -16.53 -1.28
C THR A 342 21.98 -17.02 -1.37
N ALA A 343 22.96 -16.14 -1.11
CA ALA A 343 24.38 -16.50 -1.12
C ALA A 343 24.72 -17.51 -0.02
N LEU A 344 24.19 -17.31 1.19
CA LEU A 344 24.38 -18.22 2.32
C LEU A 344 23.76 -19.59 2.08
N ASP A 345 22.58 -19.65 1.47
CA ASP A 345 21.94 -20.92 1.10
C ASP A 345 22.77 -21.70 0.08
N ARG A 346 23.35 -21.02 -0.92
CA ARG A 346 24.22 -21.66 -1.92
C ARG A 346 25.53 -22.19 -1.32
N ALA A 347 26.18 -21.41 -0.46
CA ALA A 347 27.41 -21.83 0.22
C ALA A 347 27.18 -23.00 1.18
N GLY A 348 26.01 -23.06 1.83
CA GLY A 348 25.63 -24.21 2.66
C GLY A 348 25.41 -25.49 1.86
N ALA A 349 24.84 -25.38 0.65
CA ALA A 349 24.59 -26.53 -0.22
C ALA A 349 25.89 -27.13 -0.77
N THR A 350 26.89 -26.31 -1.10
CA THR A 350 28.19 -26.79 -1.60
C THR A 350 28.95 -27.60 -0.55
N ASN A 351 28.90 -27.18 0.72
CA ASN A 351 29.62 -27.83 1.81
C ASN A 351 28.98 -29.16 2.26
N ALA A 352 27.74 -29.45 1.84
CA ALA A 352 27.05 -30.70 2.18
C ALA A 352 27.33 -31.83 1.16
N VAL A 353 27.94 -31.50 0.01
CA VAL A 353 28.22 -32.43 -1.08
C VAL A 353 29.70 -32.86 -1.11
N SER A 354 30.57 -32.15 -0.38
CA SER A 354 31.99 -32.45 -0.18
C SER A 354 32.23 -33.31 1.05
#